data_AF-A0A947GLD1-F1
#
_entry.id   AF-A0A947GLD1-F1
#
_cell.length_a   1.000
_cell.length_b   1.000
_cell.length_c   1.000
_cell.angle_alpha   90.00
_cell.angle_beta   90.00
_cell.angle_gamma   90.00
#
_symmetry.space_group_name_H-M   'P 1'
#
loop_
_entity.id
_entity.type
_entity.pdbx_description
1 polymer ?
#
loop_
_entity_poly.entity_id
_entity_poly.type
_entity_poly.pdbx_seq_one_letter_code
_entity_poly.pdbx_strand_id
1 'polypeptide(L)'
;MNKLILAAVFATLCACAPAVAPQTSTPPTQAAASRPSDSPDIANCAARGGVVDTVGRMQRQVCRVPYADAGKTCSNKSDCTARCILDNEEGGEVPAKGKVTGQCQHYETQFGCFSEVDGGLVTSTICVD
;
A
#
# COMPACT_ATOMS: atom_id res chain seq x y z
N MET A 1 -23.28 56.13 -16.34
CA MET A 1 -22.75 57.51 -16.44
C MET A 1 -23.41 58.35 -15.35
N ASN A 2 -22.66 58.69 -14.28
CA ASN A 2 -22.77 59.85 -13.37
C ASN A 2 -21.99 59.48 -12.09
N LYS A 3 -20.82 60.05 -11.78
CA LYS A 3 -20.52 61.43 -11.30
C LYS A 3 -21.36 61.80 -10.07
N LEU A 4 -20.88 62.31 -8.95
CA LEU A 4 -19.59 62.74 -8.39
C LEU A 4 -19.85 63.04 -6.88
N ILE A 5 -18.86 62.78 -6.02
CA ILE A 5 -18.44 63.53 -4.81
C ILE A 5 -19.47 63.78 -3.67
N LEU A 6 -19.16 63.33 -2.44
CA LEU A 6 -18.92 64.23 -1.30
C LEU A 6 -18.22 63.52 -0.13
N ALA A 7 -17.25 64.23 0.44
CA ALA A 7 -16.36 63.84 1.52
C ALA A 7 -17.05 63.83 2.88
N ALA A 8 -16.61 62.96 3.79
CA ALA A 8 -16.57 63.25 5.22
C ALA A 8 -15.51 62.37 5.90
N VAL A 9 -14.45 63.05 6.33
CA VAL A 9 -13.43 62.57 7.27
C VAL A 9 -14.11 62.23 8.60
N PHE A 10 -13.86 61.05 9.16
CA PHE A 10 -13.84 60.87 10.60
C PHE A 10 -12.79 59.83 10.98
N ALA A 11 -11.65 60.32 11.47
CA ALA A 11 -10.64 59.52 12.11
C ALA A 11 -11.13 59.14 13.52
N THR A 12 -11.33 57.85 13.75
CA THR A 12 -11.43 57.29 15.10
C THR A 12 -10.53 56.07 15.19
N LEU A 13 -9.36 56.27 15.80
CA LEU A 13 -8.58 55.19 16.37
C LEU A 13 -9.42 54.51 17.46
N CYS A 14 -9.62 53.20 17.38
CA CYS A 14 -9.72 52.38 18.59
C CYS A 14 -9.60 50.88 18.28
N ALA A 15 -8.47 50.33 18.74
CA ALA A 15 -8.33 49.00 19.34
C ALA A 15 -8.79 47.76 18.54
N CYS A 16 -7.81 47.07 17.98
CA CYS A 16 -7.87 45.63 17.76
C CYS A 16 -8.07 44.91 19.11
N ALA A 17 -9.18 44.20 19.25
CA ALA A 17 -9.32 43.14 20.25
C ALA A 17 -9.72 41.86 19.52
N PRO A 18 -8.88 40.82 19.44
CA PRO A 18 -9.33 39.51 19.00
C PRO A 18 -10.18 38.90 20.12
N ALA A 19 -11.40 38.50 19.77
CA ALA A 19 -12.25 37.69 20.62
C ALA A 19 -11.53 36.37 20.93
N VAL A 20 -11.07 36.20 22.17
CA VAL A 20 -10.57 34.92 22.66
C VAL A 20 -11.79 34.05 22.92
N ALA A 21 -12.13 33.18 21.95
CA ALA A 21 -13.01 32.07 22.21
C ALA A 21 -12.33 31.11 23.20
N PRO A 22 -13.03 30.57 24.21
CA PRO A 22 -12.49 29.53 25.07
C PRO A 22 -12.28 28.26 24.23
N GLN A 23 -11.05 28.04 23.81
CA GLN A 23 -10.61 26.76 23.27
C GLN A 23 -10.59 25.80 24.46
N THR A 24 -11.62 24.97 24.61
CA THR A 24 -11.52 23.72 25.35
C THR A 24 -10.44 22.88 24.67
N SER A 25 -9.21 23.07 25.11
CA SER A 25 -8.08 22.22 24.77
C SER A 25 -8.26 20.89 25.47
N THR A 26 -9.12 20.04 24.92
CA THR A 26 -8.86 18.60 24.97
C THR A 26 -7.47 18.42 24.39
N PRO A 27 -6.49 17.90 25.14
CA PRO A 27 -5.19 17.60 24.55
C PRO A 27 -5.48 16.71 23.35
N PRO A 28 -5.04 17.05 22.12
CA PRO A 28 -4.96 16.02 21.11
C PRO A 28 -4.07 14.96 21.74
N THR A 29 -4.63 13.78 21.99
CA THR A 29 -3.84 12.57 22.17
C THR A 29 -2.95 12.55 20.94
N GLN A 30 -1.72 13.04 21.10
CA GLN A 30 -0.64 12.78 20.18
C GLN A 30 -0.59 11.27 20.19
N ALA A 31 -1.20 10.65 19.19
CA ALA A 31 -0.85 9.30 18.78
C ALA A 31 0.66 9.39 18.69
N ALA A 32 1.34 8.82 19.69
CA ALA A 32 2.78 8.74 19.69
C ALA A 32 3.10 8.20 18.32
N ALA A 33 3.80 8.99 17.50
CA ALA A 33 4.35 8.50 16.27
C ALA A 33 5.26 7.36 16.72
N SER A 34 4.73 6.14 16.66
CA SER A 34 5.44 4.93 16.99
C SER A 34 6.69 5.02 16.13
N ARG A 35 7.87 5.04 16.76
CA ARG A 35 9.09 4.65 16.05
C ARG A 35 8.71 3.42 15.21
N PRO A 36 9.12 3.34 13.92
CA PRO A 36 8.92 2.13 13.15
C PRO A 36 9.38 0.98 14.03
N SER A 37 8.44 0.21 14.54
CA SER A 37 8.78 -0.97 15.29
C SER A 37 9.26 -1.92 14.22
N ASP A 38 10.50 -2.40 14.36
CA ASP A 38 11.07 -3.39 13.43
C ASP A 38 10.26 -4.70 13.41
N SER A 39 9.30 -4.84 14.34
CA SER A 39 8.30 -5.90 14.36
C SER A 39 6.96 -5.39 13.81
N PRO A 40 6.34 -6.11 12.84
CA PRO A 40 5.06 -5.73 12.26
C PRO A 40 3.97 -5.73 13.34
N ASP A 41 3.07 -4.74 13.27
CA ASP A 41 1.88 -4.70 14.12
C ASP A 41 0.98 -5.91 13.79
N ILE A 42 1.08 -6.94 14.64
CA ILE A 42 0.37 -8.22 14.48
C ILE A 42 -1.14 -8.00 14.43
N ALA A 43 -1.68 -7.13 15.29
CA ALA A 43 -3.11 -6.89 15.38
C ALA A 43 -3.63 -6.19 14.11
N ASN A 44 -2.89 -5.19 13.62
CA ASN A 44 -3.21 -4.54 12.36
C ASN A 44 -3.12 -5.51 11.17
N CYS A 45 -2.10 -6.39 11.17
CA CYS A 45 -1.94 -7.39 10.11
C CYS A 45 -3.12 -8.35 10.04
N ALA A 46 -3.52 -8.91 11.18
CA ALA A 46 -4.66 -9.81 11.27
C ALA A 46 -5.98 -9.12 10.91
N ALA A 47 -6.16 -7.85 11.30
CA ALA A 47 -7.36 -7.06 10.94
C ALA A 47 -7.52 -6.86 9.43
N ARG A 48 -6.41 -6.88 8.68
CA ARG A 48 -6.39 -6.84 7.19
C ARG A 48 -6.54 -8.23 6.56
N GLY A 49 -6.71 -9.29 7.36
CA GLY A 49 -6.71 -10.68 6.89
C GLY A 49 -5.31 -11.20 6.53
N GLY A 50 -4.25 -10.52 6.97
CA GLY A 50 -2.88 -10.92 6.71
C GLY A 50 -2.31 -11.86 7.76
N VAL A 51 -1.15 -12.42 7.43
CA VAL A 51 -0.31 -13.24 8.31
C VAL A 51 1.05 -12.57 8.46
N VAL A 52 1.58 -12.55 9.68
CA VAL A 52 2.96 -12.14 9.90
C VAL A 52 3.86 -13.30 9.50
N ASP A 53 4.79 -13.06 8.57
CA ASP A 53 5.78 -14.04 8.15
C ASP A 53 7.20 -13.47 8.17
N THR A 54 8.18 -14.36 8.26
CA THR A 54 9.61 -14.04 8.22
C THR A 54 10.16 -14.33 6.84
N VAL A 55 10.65 -13.31 6.15
CA VAL A 55 10.95 -13.38 4.71
C VAL A 55 12.32 -12.83 4.36
N GLY A 56 12.81 -13.24 3.19
CA GLY A 56 14.10 -12.82 2.65
C GLY A 56 15.29 -13.34 3.43
N ARG A 57 16.49 -13.16 2.90
CA ARG A 57 17.76 -13.56 3.53
C ARG A 57 18.04 -12.81 4.83
N MET A 58 17.52 -11.60 4.98
CA MET A 58 17.63 -10.82 6.22
C MET A 58 16.64 -11.28 7.30
N GLN A 59 15.76 -12.25 7.02
CA GLN A 59 14.80 -12.78 7.98
C GLN A 59 13.94 -11.67 8.61
N ARG A 60 13.42 -10.77 7.75
CA ARG A 60 12.60 -9.65 8.20
C ARG A 60 11.18 -10.13 8.47
N GLN A 61 10.59 -9.71 9.57
CA GLN A 61 9.17 -9.93 9.81
C GLN A 61 8.33 -8.93 9.02
N VAL A 62 7.41 -9.42 8.20
CA VAL A 62 6.50 -8.59 7.40
C VAL A 62 5.06 -9.08 7.58
N CYS A 63 4.10 -8.17 7.43
CA CYS A 63 2.71 -8.57 7.25
C CYS A 63 2.48 -8.93 5.77
N ARG A 64 2.03 -10.16 5.49
CA ARG A 64 1.61 -10.58 4.15
C ARG A 64 0.10 -10.73 4.10
N VAL A 65 -0.54 -9.91 3.27
CA VAL A 65 -1.99 -10.01 3.00
C VAL A 65 -2.20 -10.81 1.71
N PRO A 66 -2.99 -11.90 1.74
CA PRO A 66 -3.26 -12.67 0.55
C PRO A 66 -4.23 -11.95 -0.39
N TYR A 67 -4.07 -12.17 -1.69
CA TYR A 67 -5.10 -11.78 -2.66
C TYR A 67 -6.32 -12.71 -2.55
N ALA A 68 -7.50 -12.20 -2.89
CA ALA A 68 -8.74 -12.99 -2.83
C ALA A 68 -8.73 -14.19 -3.81
N ASP A 69 -7.99 -14.08 -4.91
CA ASP A 69 -7.81 -15.09 -5.95
C ASP A 69 -6.50 -15.89 -5.81
N ALA A 70 -5.79 -15.77 -4.68
CA ALA A 70 -4.55 -16.46 -4.41
C ALA A 70 -4.61 -17.96 -4.73
N GLY A 71 -3.66 -18.48 -5.51
CA GLY A 71 -3.54 -19.90 -5.87
C GLY A 71 -4.49 -20.38 -6.98
N LYS A 72 -5.40 -19.53 -7.47
CA LYS A 72 -6.28 -19.90 -8.59
C LYS A 72 -5.46 -20.16 -9.85
N THR A 73 -5.73 -21.24 -10.56
CA THR A 73 -5.06 -21.53 -11.85
C THR A 73 -5.31 -20.42 -12.88
N CYS A 74 -4.27 -20.03 -13.59
CA CYS A 74 -4.28 -18.98 -14.60
C CYS A 74 -3.40 -19.32 -15.81
N SER A 75 -3.59 -18.60 -16.91
CA SER A 75 -2.72 -18.67 -18.09
C SER A 75 -2.31 -17.29 -18.61
N ASN A 76 -2.95 -16.22 -18.12
CA ASN A 76 -2.61 -14.84 -18.41
C ASN A 76 -2.66 -14.00 -17.14
N LYS A 77 -1.96 -12.86 -17.17
CA LYS A 77 -2.07 -11.84 -16.11
C LYS A 77 -3.51 -11.38 -15.89
N SER A 78 -4.32 -11.29 -16.94
CA SER A 78 -5.72 -10.83 -16.86
C SER A 78 -6.64 -11.77 -16.08
N ASP A 79 -6.22 -13.01 -15.81
CA ASP A 79 -7.02 -13.99 -15.08
C ASP A 79 -6.98 -13.77 -13.56
N CYS A 80 -6.06 -12.91 -13.11
CA CYS A 80 -5.72 -12.66 -11.71
C CYS A 80 -5.83 -11.17 -11.35
N THR A 81 -6.04 -10.89 -10.07
CA THR A 81 -6.03 -9.52 -9.52
C THR A 81 -4.67 -8.87 -9.69
N ALA A 82 -3.58 -9.64 -9.55
CA ALA A 82 -2.21 -9.17 -9.63
C ALA A 82 -1.45 -9.81 -10.80
N ARG A 83 -0.77 -10.93 -10.54
CA ARG A 83 0.08 -11.64 -11.50
C ARG A 83 -0.33 -13.10 -11.60
N CYS A 84 -0.16 -13.67 -12.78
CA CYS A 84 -0.17 -15.11 -12.98
C CYS A 84 1.26 -15.62 -12.84
N ILE A 85 1.54 -16.40 -11.81
CA ILE A 85 2.88 -16.88 -11.48
C ILE A 85 2.99 -18.33 -11.92
N LEU A 86 4.08 -18.68 -12.60
CA LEU A 86 4.35 -20.03 -13.07
C LEU A 86 4.19 -21.04 -11.94
N ASP A 87 3.48 -22.14 -12.21
CA ASP A 87 3.19 -23.20 -11.26
C ASP A 87 4.41 -24.11 -11.04
N ASN A 88 5.49 -23.51 -10.55
CA ASN A 88 6.73 -24.15 -10.16
C ASN A 88 7.07 -23.67 -8.74
N GLU A 89 7.54 -24.56 -7.87
CA GLU A 89 8.04 -24.16 -6.55
C GLU A 89 9.12 -23.08 -6.68
N GLU A 90 9.24 -22.18 -5.70
CA GLU A 90 10.19 -21.05 -5.75
C GLU A 90 11.60 -21.52 -6.16
N GLY A 91 12.14 -20.95 -7.24
CA GLY A 91 13.44 -21.36 -7.81
C GLY A 91 13.42 -22.61 -8.70
N GLY A 92 12.24 -23.13 -9.04
CA GLY A 92 12.07 -24.23 -9.98
C GLY A 92 12.45 -23.86 -11.42
N GLU A 93 12.80 -24.88 -12.21
CA GLU A 93 13.27 -24.68 -13.58
C GLU A 93 12.16 -24.14 -14.49
N VAL A 94 12.46 -23.05 -15.19
CA VAL A 94 11.55 -22.49 -16.20
C VAL A 94 11.56 -23.42 -17.42
N PRO A 95 10.40 -23.92 -17.88
CA PRO A 95 10.34 -24.79 -19.04
C PRO A 95 10.94 -24.10 -20.26
N ALA A 96 11.92 -24.74 -20.90
CA ALA A 96 12.60 -24.15 -22.06
C ALA A 96 11.66 -23.95 -23.26
N LYS A 97 10.59 -24.76 -23.37
CA LYS A 97 9.58 -24.72 -24.45
C LYS A 97 8.25 -25.29 -23.96
N GLY A 98 7.17 -24.89 -24.63
CA GLY A 98 5.82 -25.41 -24.41
C GLY A 98 4.90 -24.41 -23.72
N LYS A 99 3.59 -24.72 -23.73
CA LYS A 99 2.61 -23.93 -22.96
C LYS A 99 2.69 -24.33 -21.50
N VAL A 100 2.62 -23.34 -20.63
CA VAL A 100 2.62 -23.49 -19.18
C VAL A 100 1.34 -22.91 -18.60
N THR A 101 0.99 -23.38 -17.41
CA THR A 101 -0.02 -22.77 -16.56
C THR A 101 0.65 -22.13 -15.35
N GLY A 102 -0.04 -21.18 -14.74
CA GLY A 102 0.35 -20.58 -13.49
C GLY A 102 -0.73 -20.67 -12.43
N GLN A 103 -0.43 -20.10 -11.28
CA GLN A 103 -1.36 -19.78 -10.22
C GLN A 103 -1.33 -18.27 -9.95
N CYS A 104 -2.48 -17.70 -9.62
CA CYS A 104 -2.57 -16.31 -9.23
C CYS A 104 -1.73 -16.05 -7.99
N GLN A 105 -0.98 -14.95 -8.03
CA GLN A 105 -0.07 -14.51 -6.97
C GLN A 105 -0.74 -14.59 -5.60
N HIS A 106 -0.03 -15.17 -4.63
CA HIS A 106 -0.62 -15.44 -3.33
C HIS A 106 -0.74 -14.19 -2.45
N TYR A 107 0.32 -13.40 -2.34
CA TYR A 107 0.41 -12.25 -1.43
C TYR A 107 0.72 -10.95 -2.16
N GLU A 108 0.30 -9.81 -1.61
CA GLU A 108 0.57 -8.46 -2.17
C GLU A 108 2.05 -8.23 -2.48
N THR A 109 2.91 -8.69 -1.57
CA THR A 109 4.36 -8.70 -1.72
C THR A 109 4.83 -10.15 -1.80
N GLN A 110 5.42 -10.52 -2.95
CA GLN A 110 6.13 -11.78 -3.09
C GLN A 110 7.59 -11.64 -2.71
N PHE A 111 8.13 -12.70 -2.11
CA PHE A 111 9.54 -12.92 -1.86
C PHE A 111 10.00 -14.11 -2.71
N GLY A 112 11.30 -14.36 -2.74
CA GLY A 112 11.87 -15.45 -3.53
C GLY A 112 11.92 -15.15 -5.03
N CYS A 113 12.27 -16.19 -5.80
CA CYS A 113 12.34 -16.12 -7.26
C CYS A 113 11.09 -16.75 -7.87
N PHE A 114 10.40 -15.99 -8.70
CA PHE A 114 9.17 -16.40 -9.37
C PHE A 114 9.17 -15.93 -10.83
N SER A 115 8.38 -16.60 -11.66
CA SER A 115 8.25 -16.26 -13.08
C SER A 115 6.80 -15.93 -13.43
N GLU A 116 6.58 -14.92 -14.27
CA GLU A 116 5.24 -14.55 -14.72
C GLU A 116 4.84 -15.35 -15.96
N VAL A 117 3.57 -15.71 -16.03
CA VAL A 117 2.95 -16.39 -17.17
C VAL A 117 1.97 -15.45 -17.86
N ASP A 118 2.15 -15.27 -19.17
CA ASP A 118 1.21 -14.56 -20.03
C ASP A 118 1.03 -15.30 -21.36
N GLY A 119 -0.20 -15.48 -21.82
CA GLY A 119 -0.52 -16.29 -22.99
C GLY A 119 -0.18 -17.79 -22.86
N GLY A 120 0.03 -18.28 -21.63
CA GLY A 120 0.58 -19.60 -21.34
C GLY A 120 2.07 -19.71 -21.66
N LEU A 121 2.81 -18.61 -21.65
CA LEU A 121 4.26 -18.55 -21.83
C LEU A 121 4.89 -17.81 -20.67
N VAL A 122 6.12 -18.19 -20.31
CA VAL A 122 6.90 -17.45 -19.32
C VAL A 122 7.46 -16.18 -19.95
N THR A 123 7.14 -15.02 -19.39
CA THR A 123 7.53 -13.72 -19.96
C THR A 123 8.65 -13.03 -19.20
N SER A 124 8.77 -13.31 -17.91
CA SER A 124 9.75 -12.68 -17.02
C SER A 124 10.03 -13.59 -15.82
N THR A 125 11.23 -13.47 -15.27
CA THR A 125 11.61 -14.06 -13.99
C THR A 125 12.15 -12.95 -13.11
N ILE A 126 11.66 -12.87 -11.87
CA ILE A 126 11.96 -11.83 -10.90
C ILE A 126 12.35 -12.51 -9.58
N CYS A 127 13.38 -11.98 -8.92
CA CYS A 127 13.80 -12.43 -7.59
C CYS A 127 13.74 -11.25 -6.61
N VAL A 128 13.06 -11.45 -5.47
CA VAL A 128 12.84 -10.43 -4.43
C VAL A 128 13.31 -10.96 -3.07
N ASP A 129 14.03 -10.11 -2.31
CA ASP A 129 14.69 -10.44 -1.04
C ASP A 129 14.43 -9.42 0.10
#